data_AF-A0A8J6U2V7-F1
#
_entry.id   AF-A0A8J6U2V7-F1
#
_cell.length_a   1.000
_cell.length_b   1.000
_cell.length_c   1.000
_cell.angle_alpha   90.00
_cell.angle_beta   90.00
_cell.angle_gamma   90.00
#
_symmetry.space_group_name_H-M   'P 1'
#
loop_
_entity.id
_entity.type
_entity.pdbx_description
1 polymer ?
#
loop_
_entity_poly.entity_id
_entity_poly.type
_entity_poly.pdbx_seq_one_letter_code
_entity_poly.pdbx_strand_id
1 'polypeptide(L)'
;MTVADQVTPPLTQEETIASLGKYGYGWADSDVAGASAQRGLSEAVVRDISAKKNEPEWMLEQRLKSLRIFERKPMPTWGSNLDGIDFDNIKYFVRSTEKQAATWDDLPEDIKNTYDKLGIPEAERRGLIAGVGAQYESEVVYHSLREDLQKKGVIFTDTDTAVREHPDLVREHFGKIIPIED
;
A
#
# COMPACT_ATOMS: atom_id res chain seq x y z
N MET A 1 -38.03 5.82 38.57
CA MET A 1 -37.33 6.94 37.91
C MET A 1 -36.19 6.33 37.13
N THR A 2 -36.44 6.04 35.87
CA THR A 2 -35.58 5.25 34.98
C THR A 2 -34.54 6.18 34.38
N VAL A 3 -33.25 5.88 34.58
CA VAL A 3 -32.15 6.63 33.94
C VAL A 3 -32.09 6.17 32.48
N ALA A 4 -32.38 7.07 31.55
CA ALA A 4 -32.25 6.81 30.13
C ALA A 4 -30.75 6.76 29.80
N ASP A 5 -30.29 5.61 29.29
CA ASP A 5 -28.99 5.50 28.63
C ASP A 5 -28.94 6.52 27.49
N GLN A 6 -28.07 7.52 27.66
CA GLN A 6 -27.76 8.49 26.62
C GLN A 6 -26.90 7.75 25.58
N VAL A 7 -27.55 7.21 24.54
CA VAL A 7 -26.84 6.68 23.37
C VAL A 7 -26.12 7.87 22.72
N THR A 8 -24.81 7.91 22.88
CA THR A 8 -23.98 8.92 22.23
C THR A 8 -24.04 8.65 20.73
N PRO A 9 -24.33 9.66 19.88
CA PRO A 9 -24.35 9.46 18.43
C PRO A 9 -22.98 8.92 17.97
N PRO A 10 -22.96 8.06 16.94
CA PRO A 10 -21.69 7.56 16.40
C PRO A 10 -20.84 8.75 15.95
N LEU A 11 -19.57 8.73 16.33
CA LEU A 11 -18.60 9.74 15.92
C LEU A 11 -18.58 9.83 14.39
N THR A 12 -18.48 11.04 13.86
CA THR A 12 -18.15 11.23 12.45
C THR A 12 -16.79 10.60 12.15
N GLN A 13 -16.51 10.33 10.87
CA GLN A 13 -15.23 9.75 10.47
C GLN A 13 -14.05 10.63 10.87
N GLU A 14 -14.18 11.96 10.79
CA GLU A 14 -13.15 12.90 11.25
C GLU A 14 -12.93 12.79 12.76
N GLU A 15 -14.00 12.69 13.54
CA GLU A 15 -13.93 12.48 14.99
C GLU A 15 -13.37 11.09 15.34
N THR A 16 -13.67 10.07 14.54
CA THR A 16 -13.15 8.71 14.70
C THR A 16 -11.64 8.67 14.42
N ILE A 17 -11.20 9.28 13.32
CA ILE A 17 -9.77 9.43 12.99
C ILE A 17 -9.05 10.25 14.07
N ALA A 18 -9.66 11.32 14.56
CA ALA A 18 -9.12 12.09 15.67
C ALA A 18 -9.05 11.29 16.99
N SER A 19 -9.99 10.37 17.20
CA SER A 19 -10.06 9.51 18.40
C SER A 19 -9.07 8.34 18.39
N LEU A 20 -8.60 7.92 17.21
CA LEU A 20 -7.64 6.81 17.04
C LEU A 20 -6.22 7.13 17.54
N GLY A 21 -6.05 8.28 18.19
CA GLY A 21 -4.83 8.62 18.91
C GLY A 21 -3.76 9.14 17.96
N LYS A 22 -3.28 10.35 18.25
CA LYS A 22 -1.95 10.76 17.80
C LYS A 22 -0.98 9.63 18.13
N TYR A 23 -0.40 9.03 17.09
CA TYR A 23 0.65 8.04 17.20
C TYR A 23 1.64 8.48 18.30
N GLY A 24 1.87 7.65 19.32
CA GLY A 24 2.59 8.03 20.55
C GLY A 24 4.05 8.46 20.35
N TYR A 25 4.57 8.34 19.13
CA TYR A 25 5.87 8.86 18.71
C TYR A 25 5.82 10.25 18.06
N GLY A 26 4.64 10.87 17.93
CA GLY A 26 4.49 12.30 17.61
C GLY A 26 4.72 12.71 16.15
N TRP A 27 4.81 11.76 15.22
CA TRP A 27 4.94 12.03 13.78
C TRP A 27 3.65 11.66 13.07
N ALA A 28 3.11 12.60 12.29
CA ALA A 28 2.04 12.39 11.33
C ALA A 28 2.43 13.16 10.07
N ASP A 29 2.65 12.45 8.98
CA ASP A 29 2.95 13.06 7.68
C ASP A 29 1.68 13.70 7.09
N SER A 30 1.84 14.66 6.18
CA SER A 30 0.70 15.42 5.65
C SER A 30 -0.11 14.62 4.61
N ASP A 31 -1.45 14.57 4.72
CA ASP A 31 -2.37 13.90 3.77
C ASP A 31 -2.57 14.67 2.43
N VAL A 32 -1.59 15.48 2.01
CA VAL A 32 -1.70 16.27 0.78
C VAL A 32 -1.77 15.34 -0.45
N ALA A 33 -1.03 14.23 -0.42
CA ALA A 33 -1.01 13.22 -1.48
C ALA A 33 -2.38 12.54 -1.67
N GLY A 34 -3.08 12.24 -0.57
CA GLY A 34 -4.35 11.54 -0.61
C GLY A 34 -5.53 12.40 -1.06
N ALA A 35 -5.41 13.72 -1.09
CA ALA A 35 -6.55 14.62 -1.35
C ALA A 35 -7.18 14.43 -2.75
N SER A 36 -6.40 14.00 -3.73
CA SER A 36 -6.84 13.81 -5.13
C SER A 36 -7.21 12.36 -5.47
N ALA A 37 -7.04 11.41 -4.55
CA ALA A 37 -7.26 10.00 -4.82
C ALA A 37 -8.76 9.69 -4.98
N GLN A 38 -9.08 8.93 -6.03
CA GLN A 38 -10.44 8.46 -6.27
C GLN A 38 -10.85 7.49 -5.16
N ARG A 39 -12.06 7.69 -4.62
CA ARG A 39 -12.65 6.81 -3.62
C ARG A 39 -13.48 5.72 -4.28
N GLY A 40 -13.59 4.62 -3.56
CA GLY A 40 -14.49 3.53 -3.86
C GLY A 40 -13.86 2.41 -4.66
N LEU A 41 -14.55 1.28 -4.67
CA LEU A 41 -14.10 0.08 -5.34
C LEU A 41 -14.97 -0.17 -6.56
N SER A 42 -14.41 0.05 -7.75
CA SER A 42 -15.12 -0.16 -9.01
C SER A 42 -14.16 -0.57 -10.12
N GLU A 43 -14.71 -1.08 -11.22
CA GLU A 43 -13.93 -1.40 -12.42
C GLU A 43 -13.15 -0.18 -12.94
N ALA A 44 -13.74 1.01 -12.89
CA ALA A 44 -13.08 2.25 -13.31
C ALA A 44 -11.85 2.55 -12.45
N VAL A 45 -11.96 2.39 -11.13
CA VAL A 45 -10.84 2.55 -10.19
C VAL A 45 -9.75 1.52 -10.45
N VAL A 46 -10.11 0.25 -10.64
CA VAL A 46 -9.13 -0.82 -10.93
C VAL A 46 -8.37 -0.55 -12.22
N ARG A 47 -9.07 -0.13 -13.29
CA ARG A 47 -8.44 0.22 -14.57
C ARG A 47 -7.52 1.44 -14.45
N ASP A 48 -7.96 2.46 -13.74
CA ASP A 48 -7.16 3.66 -13.48
C ASP A 48 -5.86 3.34 -12.72
N ILE A 49 -5.93 2.52 -11.65
CA ILE A 49 -4.76 2.07 -10.90
C ILE A 49 -3.80 1.29 -11.81
N SER A 50 -4.33 0.35 -12.57
CA SER A 50 -3.53 -0.49 -13.47
C SER A 50 -2.82 0.34 -14.54
N ALA A 51 -3.51 1.33 -15.12
CA ALA A 51 -2.93 2.27 -16.06
C ALA A 51 -1.85 3.16 -15.41
N LYS A 52 -2.09 3.68 -14.20
CA LYS A 52 -1.11 4.48 -13.45
C LYS A 52 0.16 3.70 -13.12
N LYS A 53 0.03 2.40 -12.87
CA LYS A 53 1.16 1.47 -12.61
C LYS A 53 1.81 0.93 -13.89
N ASN A 54 1.25 1.25 -15.06
CA ASN A 54 1.68 0.76 -16.37
C ASN A 54 1.78 -0.78 -16.41
N GLU A 55 0.73 -1.44 -15.89
CA GLU A 55 0.67 -2.90 -15.82
C GLU A 55 0.39 -3.53 -17.20
N PRO A 56 0.90 -4.75 -17.46
CA PRO A 56 0.51 -5.54 -18.61
C PRO A 56 -0.94 -6.01 -18.49
N GLU A 57 -1.60 -6.21 -19.64
CA GLU A 57 -3.03 -6.56 -19.73
C GLU A 57 -3.42 -7.78 -18.86
N TRP A 58 -2.57 -8.81 -18.79
CA TRP A 58 -2.87 -10.01 -18.02
C TRP A 58 -3.06 -9.71 -16.51
N MET A 59 -2.34 -8.72 -15.97
CA MET A 59 -2.47 -8.32 -14.57
C MET A 59 -3.77 -7.54 -14.36
N LEU A 60 -4.13 -6.66 -15.30
CA LEU A 60 -5.43 -5.97 -15.29
C LEU A 60 -6.59 -6.97 -15.31
N GLU A 61 -6.54 -7.96 -16.20
CA GLU A 61 -7.55 -9.03 -16.29
C GLU A 61 -7.69 -9.79 -14.96
N GLN A 62 -6.57 -10.10 -14.30
CA GLN A 62 -6.57 -10.73 -12.98
C GLN A 62 -7.23 -9.85 -11.93
N ARG A 63 -6.87 -8.55 -11.85
CA ARG A 63 -7.49 -7.60 -10.92
C ARG A 63 -9.00 -7.50 -11.13
N LEU A 64 -9.44 -7.41 -12.39
CA LEU A 64 -10.87 -7.36 -12.72
C LEU A 64 -11.59 -8.68 -12.38
N LYS A 65 -10.91 -9.82 -12.53
CA LYS A 65 -11.45 -11.11 -12.08
C LYS A 65 -11.62 -11.14 -10.56
N SER A 66 -10.63 -10.67 -9.81
CA SER A 66 -10.69 -10.56 -8.34
C SER A 66 -11.84 -9.64 -7.90
N LEU A 67 -12.01 -8.49 -8.54
CA LEU A 67 -13.11 -7.57 -8.23
C LEU A 67 -14.48 -8.25 -8.40
N ARG A 68 -14.70 -8.96 -9.52
CA ARG A 68 -15.94 -9.70 -9.76
C ARG A 68 -16.19 -10.80 -8.72
N ILE A 69 -15.15 -11.41 -8.18
CA ILE A 69 -15.27 -12.43 -7.14
C ILE A 69 -15.62 -11.75 -5.81
N PHE A 70 -14.93 -10.67 -5.47
CA PHE A 70 -15.19 -9.86 -4.29
C PHE A 70 -16.66 -9.41 -4.23
N GLU A 71 -17.18 -8.85 -5.32
CA GLU A 71 -18.59 -8.40 -5.42
C GLU A 71 -19.61 -9.54 -5.25
N ARG A 72 -19.22 -10.79 -5.51
CA ARG A 72 -20.11 -11.96 -5.38
C ARG A 72 -20.00 -12.63 -4.02
N LYS A 73 -18.90 -12.45 -3.31
CA LYS A 73 -18.68 -13.07 -2.00
C LYS A 73 -19.46 -12.30 -0.94
N PRO A 74 -20.24 -12.98 -0.09
CA PRO A 74 -20.85 -12.32 1.06
C PRO A 74 -19.77 -11.89 2.05
N MET A 75 -20.03 -10.83 2.80
CA MET A 75 -19.18 -10.43 3.92
C MET A 75 -19.03 -11.58 4.92
N PRO A 76 -17.81 -11.90 5.40
CA PRO A 76 -17.61 -12.99 6.34
C PRO A 76 -18.30 -12.66 7.67
N THR A 77 -18.98 -13.65 8.23
CA THR A 77 -19.76 -13.51 9.48
C THR A 77 -18.98 -13.94 10.72
N TRP A 78 -17.69 -14.23 10.58
CA TRP A 78 -16.81 -14.68 11.65
C TRP A 78 -15.70 -13.65 11.88
N GLY A 79 -15.22 -13.56 13.12
CA GLY A 79 -14.22 -12.56 13.52
C GLY A 79 -14.87 -11.25 14.01
N SER A 80 -14.26 -10.12 13.64
CA SER A 80 -14.75 -8.78 13.99
C SER A 80 -16.02 -8.42 13.22
N ASN A 81 -16.82 -7.51 13.77
CA ASN A 81 -17.96 -6.95 13.04
C ASN A 81 -17.45 -6.10 11.86
N LEU A 82 -17.95 -6.37 10.64
CA LEU A 82 -17.58 -5.69 9.41
C LEU A 82 -18.71 -4.84 8.81
N ASP A 83 -19.88 -4.76 9.45
CA ASP A 83 -21.06 -4.05 8.94
C ASP A 83 -20.82 -2.54 8.73
N GLY A 84 -19.83 -1.98 9.41
CA GLY A 84 -19.46 -0.56 9.29
C GLY A 84 -18.50 -0.24 8.16
N ILE A 85 -18.06 -1.22 7.36
CA ILE A 85 -17.11 -0.98 6.28
C ILE A 85 -17.85 -0.38 5.07
N ASP A 86 -17.57 0.88 4.79
CA ASP A 86 -17.98 1.57 3.58
C ASP A 86 -16.86 1.51 2.53
N PHE A 87 -16.92 0.50 1.67
CA PHE A 87 -15.94 0.30 0.60
C PHE A 87 -15.93 1.44 -0.43
N ASP A 88 -17.06 2.14 -0.62
CA ASP A 88 -17.18 3.23 -1.59
C ASP A 88 -16.46 4.51 -1.13
N ASN A 89 -16.16 4.61 0.17
CA ASN A 89 -15.47 5.75 0.74
C ASN A 89 -13.97 5.49 0.98
N ILE A 90 -13.43 4.32 0.64
CA ILE A 90 -11.99 4.02 0.82
C ILE A 90 -11.17 4.56 -0.36
N LYS A 91 -10.00 5.14 -0.06
CA LYS A 91 -8.97 5.46 -1.07
C LYS A 91 -8.07 4.24 -1.26
N TYR A 92 -8.23 3.51 -2.36
CA TYR A 92 -7.48 2.27 -2.61
C TYR A 92 -6.09 2.48 -3.20
N PHE A 93 -5.82 3.67 -3.74
CA PHE A 93 -4.52 4.00 -4.30
C PHE A 93 -4.24 5.49 -4.13
N VAL A 94 -3.11 5.78 -3.49
CA VAL A 94 -2.60 7.14 -3.29
C VAL A 94 -1.17 7.18 -3.83
N ARG A 95 -0.94 8.10 -4.75
CA ARG A 95 0.39 8.39 -5.31
C ARG A 95 0.93 9.65 -4.63
N SER A 96 1.99 9.49 -3.84
CA SER A 96 2.60 10.59 -3.08
C SER A 96 3.68 11.34 -3.84
N THR A 97 4.32 10.67 -4.80
CA THR A 97 5.39 11.26 -5.60
C THR A 97 5.24 10.82 -7.05
N GLU A 98 5.62 11.68 -8.00
CA GLU A 98 5.62 11.29 -9.43
C GLU A 98 6.79 10.37 -9.80
N LYS A 99 7.82 10.27 -8.95
CA LYS A 99 9.06 9.55 -9.24
C LYS A 99 9.58 8.82 -8.00
N GLN A 100 10.08 7.60 -8.23
CA GLN A 100 10.89 6.87 -7.26
C GLN A 100 12.25 7.58 -7.11
N ALA A 101 12.76 7.67 -5.88
CA ALA A 101 14.08 8.23 -5.64
C ALA A 101 15.15 7.21 -6.05
N ALA A 102 16.04 7.60 -6.96
CA ALA A 102 17.13 6.74 -7.41
C ALA A 102 18.26 6.67 -6.38
N THR A 103 18.44 7.73 -5.61
CA THR A 103 19.45 7.82 -4.56
C THR A 103 18.81 8.27 -3.24
N TRP A 104 19.52 8.02 -2.15
CA TRP A 104 19.14 8.53 -0.83
C TRP A 104 18.90 10.04 -0.83
N ASP A 105 19.73 10.80 -1.55
CA ASP A 105 19.65 12.25 -1.62
C ASP A 105 18.43 12.76 -2.41
N ASP A 106 17.77 11.90 -3.20
CA ASP A 106 16.57 12.25 -3.95
C ASP A 106 15.28 12.06 -3.13
N LEU A 107 15.37 11.48 -1.93
CA LEU A 107 14.19 11.26 -1.09
C LEU A 107 13.64 12.57 -0.52
N PRO A 108 12.31 12.70 -0.43
CA PRO A 108 11.64 13.72 0.37
C PRO A 108 12.18 13.78 1.81
N GLU A 109 12.22 14.98 2.39
CA GLU A 109 12.92 15.24 3.65
C GLU A 109 12.22 14.62 4.87
N ASP A 110 10.90 14.53 4.84
CA ASP A 110 10.07 13.76 5.79
C ASP A 110 10.46 12.27 5.81
N ILE A 111 10.63 11.66 4.64
CA ILE A 111 11.03 10.25 4.50
C ILE A 111 12.48 10.06 4.99
N LYS A 112 13.42 10.91 4.57
CA LYS A 112 14.82 10.87 5.03
C LYS A 112 14.92 10.92 6.54
N ASN A 113 14.22 11.88 7.17
CA ASN A 113 14.22 12.06 8.61
C ASN A 113 13.70 10.82 9.36
N THR A 114 12.72 10.12 8.80
CA THR A 114 12.22 8.87 9.37
C THR A 114 13.25 7.76 9.24
N TYR A 115 13.87 7.62 8.08
CA TYR A 115 14.82 6.53 7.83
C TYR A 115 16.17 6.74 8.55
N ASP A 116 16.61 7.99 8.74
CA ASP A 116 17.78 8.33 9.56
C ASP A 116 17.58 7.92 11.02
N LYS A 117 16.39 8.17 11.59
CA LYS A 117 16.05 7.70 12.95
C LYS A 117 16.04 6.18 13.06
N LEU A 118 15.68 5.49 11.98
CA LEU A 118 15.71 4.03 11.90
C LEU A 118 17.13 3.47 11.65
N GLY A 119 18.12 4.32 11.34
CA GLY A 119 19.52 3.91 11.12
C GLY A 119 19.76 3.17 9.80
N ILE A 120 18.87 3.31 8.82
CA ILE A 120 18.94 2.56 7.55
C ILE A 120 20.23 2.85 6.76
N PRO A 121 20.66 4.12 6.57
CA PRO A 121 21.89 4.42 5.80
C PRO A 121 23.16 3.86 6.43
N GLU A 122 23.19 3.74 7.74
CA GLU A 122 24.32 3.17 8.46
C GLU A 122 24.34 1.64 8.34
N ALA A 123 23.18 0.99 8.47
CA ALA A 123 23.05 -0.45 8.27
C ALA A 123 23.46 -0.87 6.85
N GLU A 124 23.08 -0.08 5.84
CA GLU A 124 23.44 -0.32 4.45
C GLU A 124 24.96 -0.16 4.22
N ARG A 125 25.56 0.95 4.70
CA ARG A 125 27.02 1.19 4.60
C ARG A 125 27.85 0.13 5.31
N ARG A 126 27.37 -0.40 6.44
CA ARG A 126 28.03 -1.47 7.20
C ARG A 126 27.78 -2.86 6.61
N GLY A 127 26.97 -2.97 5.55
CA GLY A 127 26.60 -4.25 4.92
C GLY A 127 25.78 -5.16 5.84
N LEU A 128 25.11 -4.60 6.85
CA LEU A 128 24.26 -5.33 7.79
C LEU A 128 22.93 -5.76 7.16
N ILE A 129 22.52 -5.07 6.09
CA ILE A 129 21.34 -5.40 5.29
C ILE A 129 21.75 -5.72 3.86
N ALA A 130 21.13 -6.76 3.29
CA ALA A 130 21.38 -7.24 1.94
C ALA A 130 20.70 -6.38 0.87
N GLY A 131 19.66 -5.66 1.26
CA GLY A 131 18.91 -4.73 0.44
C GLY A 131 17.83 -4.06 1.29
N VAL A 132 17.27 -2.97 0.78
CA VAL A 132 16.18 -2.24 1.41
C VAL A 132 15.18 -1.78 0.36
N GLY A 133 13.91 -1.98 0.65
CA GLY A 133 12.79 -1.42 -0.08
C GLY A 133 11.97 -0.56 0.87
N ALA A 134 11.60 0.62 0.43
CA ALA A 134 10.81 1.59 1.17
C ALA A 134 9.47 1.78 0.49
N GLN A 135 8.36 1.42 1.13
CA GLN A 135 7.04 1.73 0.63
C GLN A 135 6.46 2.91 1.41
N TYR A 136 6.03 3.93 0.68
CA TYR A 136 5.32 5.07 1.23
C TYR A 136 3.99 5.23 0.47
N GLU A 137 2.89 5.28 1.21
CA GLU A 137 1.55 5.09 0.65
C GLU A 137 1.46 3.85 -0.24
N SER A 138 1.05 3.99 -1.50
CA SER A 138 0.84 2.88 -2.43
C SER A 138 2.04 2.56 -3.31
N GLU A 139 3.20 3.21 -3.10
CA GLU A 139 4.36 3.11 -4.00
C GLU A 139 5.69 2.92 -3.26
N VAL A 140 6.61 2.22 -3.92
CA VAL A 140 7.98 2.09 -3.43
C VAL A 140 8.77 3.34 -3.78
N VAL A 141 9.29 4.03 -2.77
CA VAL A 141 9.99 5.32 -2.89
C VAL A 141 11.51 5.18 -2.91
N TYR A 142 12.05 4.08 -2.37
CA TYR A 142 13.48 3.78 -2.39
C TYR A 142 13.69 2.28 -2.53
N HIS A 143 14.69 1.90 -3.32
CA HIS A 143 15.08 0.53 -3.53
C HIS A 143 16.59 0.42 -3.66
N SER A 144 17.20 -0.52 -2.94
CA SER A 144 18.62 -0.82 -3.03
C SER A 144 18.89 -2.30 -2.77
N LEU A 145 19.81 -2.87 -3.55
CA LEU A 145 20.30 -4.24 -3.44
C LEU A 145 21.82 -4.23 -3.49
N ARG A 146 22.46 -5.03 -2.62
CA ARG A 146 23.91 -5.19 -2.62
C ARG A 146 24.41 -5.75 -3.95
N GLU A 147 25.40 -5.10 -4.55
CA GLU A 147 25.87 -5.41 -5.91
C GLU A 147 26.33 -6.87 -6.10
N ASP A 148 26.94 -7.49 -5.08
CA ASP A 148 27.41 -8.87 -5.17
C ASP A 148 26.26 -9.88 -5.28
N LEU A 149 25.08 -9.56 -4.75
CA LEU A 149 23.86 -10.36 -4.89
C LEU A 149 23.26 -10.17 -6.28
N GLN A 150 23.25 -8.92 -6.78
CA GLN A 150 22.83 -8.64 -8.14
C GLN A 150 23.70 -9.38 -9.17
N LYS A 151 25.03 -9.41 -8.96
CA LYS A 151 25.98 -10.18 -9.79
C LYS A 151 25.75 -11.70 -9.74
N LYS A 152 25.08 -12.21 -8.70
CA LYS A 152 24.66 -13.62 -8.58
C LYS A 152 23.28 -13.89 -9.19
N GLY A 153 22.63 -12.88 -9.78
CA GLY A 153 21.32 -12.99 -10.40
C GLY A 153 20.15 -12.86 -9.42
N VAL A 154 20.37 -12.32 -8.21
CA VAL A 154 19.27 -12.03 -7.28
C VAL A 154 18.45 -10.88 -7.84
N ILE A 155 17.15 -11.10 -8.01
CA ILE A 155 16.17 -10.07 -8.35
C ILE A 155 15.50 -9.65 -7.04
N PHE A 156 15.81 -8.43 -6.59
CA PHE A 156 15.11 -7.76 -5.52
C PHE A 156 14.52 -6.51 -6.14
N THR A 157 13.19 -6.38 -6.13
CA THR A 157 12.47 -5.22 -6.68
C THR A 157 11.04 -5.22 -6.13
N ASP A 158 10.34 -4.10 -6.29
CA ASP A 158 8.93 -3.98 -5.91
C ASP A 158 8.01 -4.74 -6.88
N THR A 159 6.79 -5.02 -6.42
CA THR A 159 5.83 -5.81 -7.21
C THR A 159 5.42 -5.13 -8.52
N ASP A 160 5.28 -3.81 -8.55
CA ASP A 160 4.86 -3.10 -9.75
C ASP A 160 5.96 -3.21 -10.83
N THR A 161 7.22 -3.02 -10.43
CA THR A 161 8.38 -3.23 -11.29
C THR A 161 8.52 -4.68 -11.71
N ALA A 162 8.36 -5.64 -10.79
CA ALA A 162 8.42 -7.08 -11.11
C ALA A 162 7.37 -7.47 -12.16
N VAL A 163 6.14 -6.96 -12.03
CA VAL A 163 5.04 -7.23 -12.97
C VAL A 163 5.36 -6.70 -14.37
N ARG A 164 6.03 -5.55 -14.49
CA ARG A 164 6.42 -4.98 -15.80
C ARG A 164 7.65 -5.64 -16.41
N GLU A 165 8.69 -5.83 -15.62
CA GLU A 165 10.04 -6.17 -16.11
C GLU A 165 10.34 -7.67 -16.04
N HIS A 166 9.64 -8.40 -15.16
CA HIS A 166 9.75 -9.85 -15.00
C HIS A 166 8.38 -10.56 -15.07
N PRO A 167 7.52 -10.24 -16.06
CA PRO A 167 6.14 -10.71 -16.10
C PRO A 167 6.02 -12.24 -16.12
N ASP A 168 6.97 -12.95 -16.75
CA ASP A 168 6.95 -14.41 -16.83
C ASP A 168 7.13 -15.06 -15.46
N LEU A 169 8.09 -14.57 -14.67
CA LEU A 169 8.34 -15.05 -13.31
C LEU A 169 7.16 -14.72 -12.39
N VAL A 170 6.64 -13.50 -12.47
CA VAL A 170 5.51 -13.11 -11.64
C VAL A 170 4.28 -13.93 -12.00
N ARG A 171 3.93 -14.01 -13.29
CA ARG A 171 2.75 -14.75 -13.76
C ARG A 171 2.82 -16.24 -13.42
N GLU A 172 4.02 -16.82 -13.42
CA GLU A 172 4.19 -18.21 -13.00
C GLU A 172 3.79 -18.41 -11.53
N HIS A 173 4.10 -17.47 -10.63
CA HIS A 173 3.94 -17.68 -9.19
C HIS A 173 2.74 -16.95 -8.56
N PHE A 174 2.23 -15.90 -9.20
CA PHE A 174 1.19 -15.04 -8.66
C PHE A 174 -0.12 -15.80 -8.48
N GLY A 175 -0.71 -15.71 -7.29
CA GLY A 175 -1.97 -16.37 -6.96
C GLY A 175 -1.90 -17.89 -6.72
N LYS A 176 -0.71 -18.51 -6.71
CA LYS A 176 -0.58 -19.97 -6.46
C LYS A 176 -0.83 -20.37 -5.01
N ILE A 177 -0.33 -19.57 -4.06
CA ILE A 177 -0.46 -19.86 -2.62
C ILE A 177 -1.73 -19.23 -2.07
N ILE A 178 -1.97 -17.96 -2.40
CA ILE A 178 -3.18 -17.21 -2.03
C ILE A 178 -3.92 -16.90 -3.34
N PRO A 179 -4.88 -17.74 -3.76
CA PRO A 179 -5.64 -17.51 -4.97
C PRO A 179 -6.59 -16.32 -4.82
N ILE A 180 -7.06 -15.77 -5.93
CA ILE A 180 -7.97 -14.62 -5.92
C ILE A 180 -9.36 -14.96 -5.36
N GLU A 181 -9.66 -16.24 -5.21
CA GLU A 181 -10.88 -16.77 -4.61
C GLU A 181 -10.77 -17.06 -3.11
N ASP A 182 -9.63 -16.83 -2.46
CA ASP A 182 -9.49 -17.01 -1.00
C ASP A 182 -10.28 -15.91 -0.26
#